data_AF-A0A815W080-F1
#
_entry.id   AF-A0A815W080-F1
#
_cell.length_a   1.000
_cell.length_b   1.000
_cell.length_c   1.000
_cell.angle_alpha   90.00
_cell.angle_beta   90.00
_cell.angle_gamma   90.00
#
_symmetry.space_group_name_H-M   'P 1'
#
loop_
_entity.id
_entity.type
_entity.pdbx_description
1 polymer ?
#
loop_
_entity_poly.entity_id
_entity_poly.type
_entity_poly.pdbx_seq_one_letter_code
_entity_poly.pdbx_strand_id
1 'polypeptide(L)'
;MSIDLNNLPDDVLSYCNNRLYAFIEENLGIDEMMVIKIQSINNVRTLLNIPDIMAFLSFNSKEIIELKRRICFIDEDNKRFMVKAGIQTNIDNLISVL
;
A
#
# COMPACT_ATOMS: atom_id res chain seq x y z
N MET A 1 6.79 -11.40 12.35
CA MET A 1 5.70 -11.29 13.34
C MET A 1 4.48 -11.91 12.70
N SER A 2 3.83 -12.91 13.29
CA SER A 2 2.58 -13.47 12.76
C SER A 2 1.42 -12.61 13.23
N ILE A 3 0.68 -12.01 12.30
CA ILE A 3 -0.51 -11.20 12.60
C ILE A 3 -1.61 -12.14 13.10
N ASP A 4 -2.16 -11.86 14.28
CA ASP A 4 -3.26 -12.64 14.85
C ASP A 4 -4.59 -12.15 14.25
N LEU A 5 -4.96 -12.77 13.14
CA LEU A 5 -6.19 -12.48 12.39
C LEU A 5 -7.47 -12.72 13.20
N ASN A 6 -7.40 -13.36 14.38
CA ASN A 6 -8.57 -13.67 15.20
C ASN A 6 -9.02 -12.49 16.09
N ASN A 7 -8.21 -11.44 16.22
CA ASN A 7 -8.56 -10.27 17.04
C ASN A 7 -9.09 -9.09 16.21
N LEU A 8 -9.30 -9.28 14.91
CA LEU A 8 -9.87 -8.27 14.04
C LEU A 8 -11.39 -8.27 14.11
N PRO A 9 -12.04 -7.09 14.00
CA PRO A 9 -13.48 -7.04 13.79
C PRO A 9 -13.89 -7.88 12.56
N ASP A 10 -14.94 -8.70 12.71
CA ASP A 10 -15.40 -9.63 11.67
C ASP A 10 -15.71 -8.94 10.32
N ASP A 11 -16.08 -7.67 10.37
CA ASP A 11 -16.42 -6.86 9.20
C ASP A 11 -15.17 -6.41 8.42
N VAL A 12 -14.03 -6.21 9.07
CA VAL A 12 -12.77 -5.79 8.43
C VAL A 12 -12.24 -6.88 7.49
N LEU A 13 -12.31 -8.15 7.89
CA LEU A 13 -11.91 -9.27 7.03
C LEU A 13 -12.83 -9.44 5.81
N SER A 14 -14.04 -8.87 5.84
CA SER A 14 -14.97 -8.86 4.71
C SER A 14 -14.62 -7.81 3.64
N TYR A 15 -13.66 -6.91 3.91
CA TYR A 15 -13.31 -5.84 2.98
C TYR A 15 -12.51 -6.41 1.81
N CYS A 16 -13.13 -6.39 0.64
CA CYS A 16 -12.54 -6.88 -0.60
C CYS A 16 -12.82 -5.96 -1.78
N ASN A 17 -11.97 -6.06 -2.80
CA ASN A 17 -12.04 -5.35 -4.07
C ASN A 17 -12.26 -3.83 -3.86
N ASN A 18 -13.29 -3.29 -4.49
CA ASN A 18 -13.61 -1.87 -4.43
C ASN A 18 -13.91 -1.36 -3.02
N ARG A 19 -14.43 -2.22 -2.13
CA ARG A 19 -14.70 -1.82 -0.73
C ARG A 19 -13.41 -1.61 0.04
N LEU A 20 -12.41 -2.47 -0.18
CA LEU A 20 -11.07 -2.28 0.37
C LEU A 20 -10.43 -1.00 -0.18
N TYR A 21 -10.47 -0.80 -1.51
CA TYR A 21 -9.86 0.39 -2.12
C TYR A 21 -10.51 1.68 -1.65
N ALA A 22 -11.85 1.73 -1.57
CA ALA A 22 -12.58 2.88 -1.05
C ALA A 22 -12.20 3.17 0.41
N PHE A 23 -12.14 2.14 1.26
CA PHE A 23 -11.72 2.29 2.65
C PHE A 23 -10.31 2.88 2.77
N ILE A 24 -9.35 2.41 1.97
CA ILE A 24 -7.98 2.93 2.00
C ILE A 24 -7.92 4.36 1.46
N GLU A 25 -8.66 4.66 0.39
CA GLU A 25 -8.72 6.01 -0.17
C GLU A 25 -9.33 7.02 0.81
N GLU A 26 -10.39 6.64 1.53
CA GLU A 26 -11.06 7.49 2.52
C GLU A 26 -10.19 7.77 3.75
N ASN A 27 -9.34 6.82 4.16
CA ASN A 27 -8.57 6.93 5.42
C ASN A 27 -7.11 7.35 5.22
N LEU A 28 -6.47 6.95 4.11
CA LEU A 28 -5.06 7.23 3.84
C LEU A 28 -4.88 8.17 2.66
N GLY A 29 -5.73 8.03 1.63
CA GLY A 29 -5.68 8.83 0.42
C GLY A 29 -5.49 8.00 -0.85
N ILE A 30 -5.62 8.68 -1.99
CA ILE A 30 -5.56 8.06 -3.32
C ILE A 30 -4.18 7.46 -3.65
N ASP A 31 -3.10 8.04 -3.13
CA ASP A 31 -1.74 7.59 -3.41
C ASP A 31 -1.47 6.22 -2.76
N GLU A 32 -1.84 6.07 -1.48
CA GLU A 32 -1.77 4.82 -0.73
C GLU A 32 -2.70 3.76 -1.34
N MET A 33 -3.94 4.13 -1.69
CA MET A 33 -4.86 3.21 -2.38
C MET A 33 -4.24 2.69 -3.69
N MET A 34 -3.58 3.55 -4.48
CA MET A 34 -2.91 3.12 -5.71
C MET A 34 -1.75 2.15 -5.46
N VAL A 35 -0.98 2.35 -4.39
CA VAL A 35 0.09 1.41 -3.98
C VAL A 35 -0.47 0.00 -3.74
N ILE A 36 -1.65 -0.10 -3.13
CA ILE A 36 -2.32 -1.39 -2.86
C ILE A 36 -2.90 -1.98 -4.16
N LYS A 37 -3.60 -1.13 -4.93
CA LYS A 37 -4.34 -1.55 -6.12
C LYS A 37 -3.44 -2.03 -7.26
N ILE A 38 -2.30 -1.38 -7.48
CA ILE A 38 -1.36 -1.77 -8.57
C ILE A 38 -0.76 -3.16 -8.34
N GLN A 39 -0.64 -3.60 -7.09
CA GLN A 39 -0.20 -4.94 -6.71
C GLN A 39 -1.34 -5.97 -6.75
N SER A 40 -2.55 -5.56 -7.15
CA SER A 40 -3.77 -6.39 -7.15
C SER A 40 -4.12 -6.97 -5.77
N ILE A 41 -3.76 -6.25 -4.69
CA ILE A 41 -4.11 -6.62 -3.32
C ILE A 41 -5.58 -6.27 -3.11
N ASN A 42 -6.43 -7.29 -3.18
CA ASN A 42 -7.88 -7.10 -3.26
C ASN A 42 -8.63 -7.54 -2.00
N ASN A 43 -7.95 -7.87 -0.90
CA ASN A 43 -8.58 -8.20 0.37
C ASN A 43 -7.59 -7.98 1.52
N VAL A 44 -8.13 -7.79 2.74
CA VAL A 44 -7.33 -7.52 3.94
C VAL A 44 -6.36 -8.66 4.26
N ARG A 45 -6.77 -9.93 4.08
CA ARG A 45 -5.89 -11.08 4.33
C ARG A 45 -4.63 -11.03 3.47
N THR A 46 -4.74 -10.70 2.19
CA THR A 46 -3.57 -10.55 1.31
C THR A 46 -2.71 -9.37 1.75
N LEU A 47 -3.33 -8.24 2.10
CA LEU A 47 -2.62 -7.04 2.58
C LEU A 47 -1.73 -7.34 3.79
N LEU A 48 -2.28 -8.03 4.79
CA LEU A 48 -1.57 -8.36 6.03
C LEU A 48 -0.41 -9.35 5.83
N ASN A 49 -0.45 -10.18 4.79
CA ASN A 49 0.58 -11.20 4.55
C ASN A 49 1.73 -10.72 3.67
N ILE A 50 1.74 -9.45 3.23
CA ILE A 50 2.81 -8.93 2.39
C ILE A 50 3.97 -8.44 3.27
N PRO A 51 5.18 -9.02 3.12
CA PRO A 51 6.30 -8.70 4.00
C PRO A 51 6.91 -7.31 3.74
N ASP A 52 6.89 -6.86 2.48
CA ASP A 52 7.32 -5.50 2.09
C ASP A 52 6.44 -5.02 0.95
N ILE A 53 5.55 -4.09 1.27
CA ILE A 53 4.55 -3.55 0.34
C ILE A 53 5.12 -2.58 -0.67
N MET A 54 6.35 -2.09 -0.46
CA MET A 54 7.04 -1.16 -1.34
C MET A 54 8.01 -1.87 -2.29
N ALA A 55 8.30 -3.16 -2.08
CA ALA A 55 9.25 -3.92 -2.88
C ALA A 55 8.95 -3.91 -4.39
N PHE A 56 7.67 -3.86 -4.78
CA PHE A 56 7.26 -3.79 -6.18
C PHE A 56 7.73 -2.51 -6.90
N LEU A 57 8.08 -1.45 -6.15
CA LEU A 57 8.67 -0.25 -6.72
C LEU A 57 10.07 -0.50 -7.31
N SER A 58 10.68 -1.67 -7.14
CA SER A 58 11.89 -2.03 -7.89
C SER A 58 11.63 -2.28 -9.38
N PHE A 59 10.39 -2.61 -9.77
CA PHE A 59 10.07 -2.93 -11.16
C PHE A 59 10.05 -1.69 -12.07
N ASN A 60 10.29 -1.97 -13.36
CA ASN A 60 10.37 -0.96 -14.42
C ASN A 60 9.22 -1.15 -15.41
N SER A 61 8.00 -0.79 -15.00
CA SER A 61 6.83 -0.70 -15.87
C SER A 61 6.34 0.75 -15.95
N LYS A 62 5.63 1.09 -17.02
CA LYS A 62 5.08 2.44 -17.21
C LYS A 62 4.21 2.87 -16.03
N GLU A 63 3.32 1.98 -15.58
CA GLU A 63 2.40 2.22 -14.47
C GLU A 63 3.14 2.46 -13.15
N ILE A 64 4.21 1.69 -12.89
CA ILE A 64 5.03 1.85 -11.68
C ILE A 64 5.85 3.14 -11.73
N ILE A 65 6.36 3.54 -12.90
CA ILE A 65 7.05 4.82 -13.07
C ILE A 65 6.09 5.99 -12.82
N GLU A 66 4.86 5.91 -13.33
CA GLU A 66 3.83 6.93 -13.08
C GLU A 66 3.48 7.02 -11.59
N LEU A 67 3.35 5.89 -10.90
CA LEU A 67 3.12 5.86 -9.45
C LEU A 67 4.30 6.47 -8.68
N LYS A 68 5.54 6.08 -9.01
CA LYS A 68 6.76 6.63 -8.39
C LYS A 68 6.82 8.15 -8.46
N ARG A 69 6.40 8.74 -9.58
CA ARG A 69 6.36 10.21 -9.73
C ARG A 69 5.39 10.89 -8.75
N ARG A 70 4.38 10.18 -8.26
CA ARG A 70 3.44 10.68 -7.26
C ARG A 70 3.96 10.48 -5.83
N ILE A 71 4.46 9.29 -5.53
CA ILE A 71 4.74 8.86 -4.15
C ILE A 71 6.21 9.00 -3.72
N CYS A 72 7.11 9.29 -4.65
CA CYS A 72 8.54 9.44 -4.36
C CYS A 72 9.03 10.88 -4.54
N PHE A 73 10.09 11.23 -3.82
CA PHE A 73 11.02 12.26 -4.25
C PHE A 73 11.91 11.70 -5.35
N ILE A 74 12.22 12.53 -6.34
CA ILE A 74 13.11 12.19 -7.45
C ILE A 74 14.42 12.93 -7.22
N ASP A 75 15.50 12.19 -7.04
CA ASP A 75 16.86 12.72 -7.14
C ASP A 75 17.26 12.66 -8.62
N GLU A 76 17.24 13.81 -9.28
CA GLU A 76 17.54 13.94 -10.72
C GLU A 76 18.98 13.55 -11.05
N ASP A 77 19.92 13.77 -10.11
CA ASP A 77 21.34 13.52 -10.32
C ASP A 77 21.65 12.02 -10.29
N ASN A 78 20.99 11.28 -9.40
CA ASN A 78 21.24 9.84 -9.22
C ASN A 78 20.17 8.93 -9.83
N LYS A 79 19.13 9.50 -10.45
CA LYS A 79 17.93 8.77 -10.91
C LYS A 79 17.33 7.89 -9.83
N ARG A 80 17.44 8.31 -8.57
CA ARG A 80 16.96 7.57 -7.40
C ARG A 80 15.56 8.03 -7.06
N PHE A 81 14.69 7.07 -6.79
CA PHE A 81 13.36 7.31 -6.23
C PHE A 81 13.41 7.01 -4.74
N MET A 82 13.05 7.99 -3.93
CA MET A 82 12.92 7.82 -2.48
C MET A 82 11.45 7.97 -2.12
N VAL A 83 10.82 6.89 -1.62
CA VAL A 83 9.41 6.92 -1.20
C VAL A 83 9.23 7.99 -0.13
N LYS A 84 8.21 8.83 -0.28
CA LYS A 84 7.84 9.82 0.73
C LYS A 84 7.50 9.09 2.02
N ALA A 85 8.17 9.45 3.12
CA ALA A 85 8.04 8.76 4.40
C ALA A 85 6.57 8.65 4.88
N GLY A 86 5.74 9.66 4.59
CA GLY A 86 4.31 9.65 4.92
C GLY A 86 3.55 8.49 4.27
N ILE A 87 3.83 8.18 2.99
CA ILE A 87 3.15 7.09 2.27
C ILE A 87 3.42 5.74 2.93
N GLN A 88 4.70 5.47 3.23
CA GLN A 88 5.10 4.22 3.88
C GLN A 88 4.54 4.14 5.30
N THR A 89 4.68 5.21 6.08
CA THR A 89 4.19 5.26 7.47
C THR A 89 2.68 5.08 7.56
N ASN A 90 1.90 5.69 6.66
CA ASN A 90 0.45 5.55 6.65
C ASN A 90 0.03 4.09 6.40
N ILE A 91 0.67 3.42 5.45
CA ILE A 91 0.37 2.02 5.13
C ILE A 91 0.81 1.08 6.25
N ASP A 92 2.00 1.29 6.82
CA ASP A 92 2.49 0.50 7.95
C ASP A 92 1.57 0.65 9.18
N ASN A 93 1.12 1.87 9.45
CA ASN A 93 0.15 2.14 10.51
C ASN A 93 -1.17 1.43 10.26
N LEU A 94 -1.69 1.48 9.03
CA LEU A 94 -2.91 0.76 8.65
C LEU A 94 -2.74 -0.75 8.92
N ILE A 95 -1.64 -1.36 8.47
CA ILE A 95 -1.36 -2.79 8.69
C ILE A 95 -1.24 -3.11 10.19
N SER A 96 -0.73 -2.19 11.00
CA SER A 96 -0.57 -2.41 12.44
C SER A 96 -1.86 -2.35 13.27
N VAL A 97 -2.89 -1.66 12.76
CA VAL A 97 -4.20 -1.52 13.42
C VAL A 97 -5.27 -2.44 12.80
N LEU A 98 -4.98 -2.99 11.62
CA LEU A 98 -5.63 -4.16 11.03
C LEU A 98 -4.97 -5.46 11.52
#